data_AF-A0A4Y2BGS2-F1
#
_entry.id   AF-A0A4Y2BGS2-F1
#
_cell.length_a   1.000
_cell.length_b   1.000
_cell.length_c   1.000
_cell.angle_alpha   90.00
_cell.angle_beta   90.00
_cell.angle_gamma   90.00
#
_symmetry.space_group_name_H-M   'P 1'
#
loop_
_entity.id
_entity.type
_entity.pdbx_description
1 polymer ?
#
loop_
_entity_poly.entity_id
_entity_poly.type
_entity_poly.pdbx_seq_one_letter_code
_entity_poly.pdbx_strand_id
1 'polypeptide(L)'
;MTTLQKAIDLVTKATEEDKKKNYDEAFRLYEHGVEYFLHAIKYEAQSDKAKESIRAKCAQYLERAEKLKKYLKEKQKKKPIKDTDGGPPSKNNDNNSSDSDNEDPEKKKLLNQLEGNFFIQNFNMTNY
;
A
#
# COMPACT_ATOMS: atom_id res chain seq x y z
N MET A 1 19.25 -12.13 14.27
CA MET A 1 18.20 -11.09 14.31
C MET A 1 16.86 -11.75 14.53
N THR A 2 16.20 -11.48 15.66
CA THR A 2 14.85 -11.98 15.95
C THR A 2 13.81 -11.29 15.07
N THR A 3 12.65 -11.91 14.85
CA THR A 3 11.56 -11.26 14.08
C THR A 3 11.04 -10.04 14.82
N LEU A 4 11.08 -10.06 16.15
CA LEU A 4 10.78 -8.89 16.98
C LEU A 4 11.74 -7.71 16.71
N GLN A 5 13.05 -7.96 16.63
CA GLN A 5 14.03 -6.89 16.37
C GLN A 5 13.83 -6.29 14.97
N LYS A 6 13.58 -7.15 13.95
CA LYS A 6 13.26 -6.67 12.59
C LYS A 6 12.00 -5.79 12.57
N ALA A 7 10.97 -6.15 13.33
CA ALA A 7 9.77 -5.33 13.45
C ALA A 7 10.09 -3.95 14.03
N ILE A 8 10.89 -3.88 15.09
CA ILE A 8 11.31 -2.62 15.72
C ILE A 8 12.10 -1.76 14.73
N ASP A 9 13.03 -2.35 13.98
CA ASP A 9 13.84 -1.62 13.00
C ASP A 9 12.98 -1.04 11.87
N LEU A 10 11.98 -1.81 11.38
CA LEU A 10 11.05 -1.36 10.35
C LEU A 10 10.17 -0.21 10.83
N VAL A 11 9.62 -0.30 12.05
CA VAL A 11 8.75 0.75 12.56
C VAL A 11 9.53 2.00 12.96
N THR A 12 10.77 1.85 13.42
CA THR A 12 11.69 2.99 13.61
C THR A 12 11.88 3.73 12.29
N LYS A 13 12.21 3.01 11.21
CA LYS A 13 12.30 3.60 9.86
C LYS A 13 10.98 4.24 9.41
N ALA A 14 9.84 3.60 9.67
CA ALA A 14 8.52 4.15 9.34
C ALA A 14 8.31 5.51 10.02
N THR A 15 8.68 5.65 11.29
CA THR A 15 8.56 6.92 12.02
C THR A 15 9.51 7.99 11.51
N GLU A 16 10.70 7.62 11.03
CA GLU A 16 11.63 8.55 10.40
C GLU A 16 11.09 9.06 9.06
N GLU A 17 10.57 8.17 8.23
CA GLU A 17 9.96 8.53 6.94
C GLU A 17 8.68 9.37 7.13
N ASP A 18 7.89 9.08 8.16
CA ASP A 18 6.71 9.88 8.53
C ASP A 18 7.12 11.32 8.91
N LYS A 19 8.18 11.49 9.70
CA LYS A 19 8.75 12.81 10.03
C LYS A 19 9.28 13.54 8.80
N LYS A 20 9.85 12.81 7.83
CA LYS A 20 10.28 13.35 6.53
C LYS A 20 9.12 13.67 5.58
N LYS A 21 7.87 13.38 5.98
CA LYS A 21 6.65 13.52 5.16
C LYS A 21 6.61 12.58 3.95
N ASN A 22 7.41 11.51 3.98
CA ASN A 22 7.40 10.43 3.01
C ASN A 22 6.29 9.43 3.39
N TYR A 23 5.04 9.90 3.35
CA TYR A 23 3.90 9.17 3.90
C TYR A 23 3.60 7.86 3.17
N ASP A 24 3.86 7.77 1.86
CA ASP A 24 3.67 6.53 1.10
C ASP A 24 4.62 5.41 1.59
N GLU A 25 5.89 5.74 1.81
CA GLU A 25 6.88 4.78 2.30
C GLU A 25 6.68 4.48 3.78
N ALA A 26 6.39 5.51 4.59
CA ALA A 26 6.05 5.34 6.00
C ALA A 26 4.86 4.40 6.19
N PHE A 27 3.82 4.54 5.37
CA PHE A 27 2.65 3.66 5.40
C PHE A 27 3.02 2.19 5.16
N ARG A 28 3.79 1.90 4.10
CA ARG A 28 4.25 0.54 3.78
C ARG A 28 5.11 -0.05 4.89
N LEU A 29 6.03 0.74 5.45
CA LEU A 29 6.89 0.30 6.55
C LEU A 29 6.10 0.03 7.83
N TYR A 30 5.05 0.81 8.12
CA TYR A 30 4.14 0.52 9.23
C TYR A 30 3.39 -0.81 9.03
N GLU A 31 2.85 -1.09 7.84
CA GLU A 31 2.19 -2.36 7.55
C GLU A 31 3.14 -3.55 7.73
N HIS A 32 4.34 -3.48 7.12
CA HIS A 32 5.35 -4.54 7.24
C HIS A 32 5.80 -4.73 8.70
N GLY A 33 6.06 -3.63 9.42
CA GLY A 33 6.47 -3.71 10.82
C GLY A 33 5.42 -4.40 11.70
N VAL A 34 4.14 -4.12 11.48
CA VAL A 34 3.03 -4.77 12.19
C VAL A 34 2.94 -6.27 11.84
N GLU A 35 3.14 -6.64 10.58
CA GLU A 35 3.18 -8.05 10.16
C GLU A 35 4.27 -8.83 10.91
N TYR A 36 5.48 -8.27 11.01
CA TYR A 36 6.57 -8.90 11.77
C TYR A 36 6.29 -8.95 13.27
N PHE A 37 5.61 -7.95 13.85
CA PHE A 37 5.19 -8.02 15.24
C PHE A 37 4.17 -9.12 15.50
N LEU A 38 3.20 -9.33 14.59
CA LEU A 38 2.25 -10.44 14.69
C LEU A 38 2.95 -11.80 14.55
N HIS A 39 3.93 -11.90 13.66
CA HIS A 39 4.77 -13.10 13.53
C HIS A 39 5.54 -13.37 14.84
N ALA A 40 6.15 -12.34 15.42
CA ALA A 40 6.84 -12.45 16.70
C ALA A 40 5.89 -12.87 17.84
N ILE A 41 4.65 -12.33 17.87
CA ILE A 41 3.63 -12.76 18.85
C ILE A 41 3.29 -14.25 18.70
N LYS A 42 3.18 -14.72 17.45
CA LYS A 42 2.75 -16.09 17.15
C LYS A 42 3.84 -17.13 17.47
N TYR A 43 5.10 -16.80 17.22
CA TYR A 43 6.19 -17.80 17.26
C TYR A 43 7.27 -17.53 18.31
N GLU A 44 7.51 -16.28 18.70
CA GLU A 44 8.62 -15.92 19.61
C GLU A 44 8.14 -15.53 21.02
N ALA A 45 6.99 -14.86 21.14
CA ALA A 45 6.50 -14.38 22.42
C ALA A 45 5.89 -15.51 23.27
N GLN A 46 6.54 -15.81 24.39
CA GLN A 46 6.10 -16.88 25.31
C GLN A 46 5.11 -16.38 26.38
N SER A 47 5.23 -15.13 26.82
CA SER A 47 4.40 -14.56 27.88
C SER A 47 3.22 -13.75 27.33
N ASP A 48 2.02 -13.94 27.90
CA ASP A 48 0.84 -13.16 27.52
C ASP A 48 1.02 -11.66 27.75
N LYS A 49 1.74 -11.27 28.81
CA LYS A 49 2.08 -9.86 29.06
C LYS A 49 2.91 -9.25 27.93
N ALA A 50 3.85 -10.01 27.38
CA ALA A 50 4.66 -9.57 26.24
C ALA A 50 3.80 -9.47 24.96
N LYS A 51 2.94 -10.45 24.71
CA LYS A 51 2.00 -10.44 23.58
C LYS A 51 1.06 -9.23 23.64
N GLU A 52 0.49 -8.95 24.81
CA GLU A 52 -0.36 -7.79 25.06
C GLU A 52 0.38 -6.48 24.75
N SER A 53 1.62 -6.35 25.24
CA SER A 53 2.44 -5.17 25.04
C SER A 53 2.75 -4.94 23.55
N ILE A 54 3.08 -6.01 22.82
CA ILE A 54 3.34 -5.93 21.38
C ILE A 54 2.05 -5.60 20.61
N ARG A 55 0.91 -6.19 20.97
CA ARG A 55 -0.40 -5.87 20.34
C ARG A 55 -0.80 -4.42 20.55
N ALA A 56 -0.64 -3.89 21.76
CA ALA A 56 -0.90 -2.50 22.06
C ALA A 56 -0.07 -1.56 21.17
N LYS A 57 1.21 -1.91 20.93
CA LYS A 57 2.08 -1.18 20.00
C LYS A 57 1.62 -1.30 18.55
N CYS A 58 1.25 -2.50 18.10
CA CYS A 58 0.71 -2.70 16.75
C CYS A 58 -0.52 -1.82 16.50
N ALA A 59 -1.44 -1.77 17.46
CA ALA A 59 -2.65 -0.94 17.36
C ALA A 59 -2.30 0.55 17.19
N GLN A 60 -1.33 1.07 17.96
CA GLN A 60 -0.86 2.45 17.82
C GLN A 60 -0.30 2.75 16.43
N TYR A 61 0.48 1.82 15.87
CA TYR A 61 1.07 1.99 14.54
C TYR A 61 0.05 1.86 13.42
N LEU A 62 -0.91 0.95 13.54
CA LEU A 62 -2.03 0.82 12.60
C LEU A 62 -2.90 2.06 12.56
N GLU A 63 -3.23 2.65 13.72
CA GLU A 63 -4.00 3.90 13.77
C GLU A 63 -3.28 5.03 13.02
N ARG A 64 -1.95 5.12 13.15
CA ARG A 64 -1.15 6.08 12.39
C ARG A 64 -1.18 5.78 10.89
N ALA A 65 -0.99 4.53 10.50
CA ALA A 65 -1.04 4.10 9.10
C ALA A 65 -2.40 4.42 8.44
N GLU A 66 -3.51 4.21 9.14
CA GLU A 66 -4.84 4.57 8.64
C GLU A 66 -5.00 6.08 8.40
N LYS A 67 -4.49 6.92 9.30
CA LYS A 67 -4.47 8.38 9.12
C LYS A 67 -3.65 8.77 7.88
N LEU A 68 -2.49 8.14 7.68
CA LEU A 68 -1.64 8.37 6.51
C LEU A 68 -2.36 7.96 5.21
N LYS A 69 -3.02 6.80 5.20
CA LYS A 69 -3.80 6.33 4.04
C LYS A 69 -4.91 7.30 3.64
N LYS A 70 -5.66 7.84 4.63
CA LYS A 70 -6.67 8.87 4.38
C LYS A 70 -6.06 10.14 3.80
N TYR A 71 -4.97 10.62 4.40
CA TYR A 71 -4.25 11.80 3.92
C TYR A 71 -3.74 11.64 2.46
N LEU A 72 -3.16 10.48 2.14
CA LEU A 72 -2.69 10.17 0.79
C LEU A 72 -3.85 10.14 -0.22
N LYS A 73 -4.99 9.55 0.14
CA LYS A 73 -6.19 9.52 -0.71
C LYS A 73 -6.77 10.91 -0.95
N GLU A 74 -6.79 11.77 0.08
CA GLU A 74 -7.23 13.17 -0.06
C GLU A 74 -6.27 14.01 -0.90
N LYS A 75 -4.96 13.81 -0.74
CA LYS A 75 -3.93 14.47 -1.56
C LYS A 75 -4.06 14.12 -3.04
N GLN A 76 -4.41 12.88 -3.36
CA GLN A 76 -4.65 12.45 -4.75
C GLN A 76 -5.91 13.08 -5.36
N LYS A 77 -6.97 13.29 -4.57
CA LYS A 77 -8.20 13.97 -5.02
C LYS A 77 -8.03 15.48 -5.26
N LYS A 78 -7.00 16.10 -4.70
CA LYS A 78 -6.76 17.57 -4.78
C LYS A 78 -5.75 17.99 -5.85
N LYS A 79 -5.26 17.12 -6.73
CA LYS A 79 -4.46 17.59 -7.87
C LYS A 79 -5.40 18.34 -8.82
N PRO A 80 -5.31 19.69 -8.92
CA PRO A 80 -6.07 20.43 -9.89
C PRO A 80 -5.53 20.07 -11.27
N ILE A 81 -6.45 19.98 -12.22
CA ILE A 81 -6.19 19.96 -13.66
C ILE A 81 -5.08 20.98 -13.95
N LYS A 82 -3.98 20.52 -14.54
CA LYS A 82 -2.94 21.43 -15.02
C LYS A 82 -3.51 22.12 -16.25
N ASP A 83 -3.79 23.40 -16.08
CA ASP A 83 -4.17 24.36 -17.10
C ASP A 83 -3.24 24.24 -18.32
N THR A 84 -3.79 23.86 -19.46
CA THR A 84 -3.30 24.27 -20.78
C THR A 84 -4.34 25.23 -21.35
N ASP A 85 -4.01 26.51 -21.21
CA ASP A 85 -4.47 27.72 -21.89
C ASP A 85 -5.50 27.55 -23.03
N GLY A 86 -6.65 28.24 -22.90
CA GLY A 86 -7.44 28.73 -24.05
C GLY A 86 -8.94 28.38 -24.09
N GLY A 87 -9.80 29.14 -23.38
CA GLY A 87 -11.25 29.18 -23.68
C GLY A 87 -12.12 29.82 -22.58
N PRO A 88 -13.14 30.66 -22.91
CA PRO A 88 -13.89 31.46 -21.94
C PRO A 88 -14.92 30.64 -21.13
N PRO A 89 -15.40 31.16 -19.97
CA PRO A 89 -16.02 30.35 -18.93
C PRO A 89 -17.49 30.06 -19.25
N SER A 90 -17.91 28.79 -19.11
CA SER A 90 -19.32 28.41 -19.16
C SER A 90 -19.77 27.74 -17.86
N LYS A 91 -20.87 28.31 -17.36
CA LYS A 91 -21.76 27.99 -16.24
C LYS A 91 -21.84 26.52 -15.78
N ASN A 92 -21.93 26.40 -14.46
CA ASN A 92 -22.85 25.59 -13.64
C ASN A 92 -23.29 24.21 -14.17
N ASN A 93 -23.05 23.17 -13.37
CA ASN A 93 -24.17 22.41 -12.78
C ASN A 93 -23.68 21.40 -11.74
N ASP A 94 -24.33 21.45 -10.58
CA ASP A 94 -24.52 20.31 -9.70
C ASP A 94 -25.10 19.13 -10.51
N ASN A 95 -24.69 17.89 -10.20
CA ASN A 95 -25.57 16.71 -10.04
C ASN A 95 -24.78 15.42 -9.92
N ASN A 96 -24.82 14.86 -8.70
CA ASN A 96 -25.32 13.53 -8.36
C ASN A 96 -25.00 12.32 -9.27
N SER A 97 -24.53 11.26 -8.59
CA SER A 97 -24.75 9.83 -8.88
C SER A 97 -24.23 9.29 -10.22
N SER A 98 -23.34 8.31 -10.15
CA SER A 98 -23.69 6.94 -10.55
C SER A 98 -22.46 6.05 -10.44
N ASP A 99 -22.68 4.96 -9.73
CA ASP A 99 -22.11 3.65 -9.99
C ASP A 99 -21.85 3.40 -11.49
N SER A 100 -20.65 2.93 -11.82
CA SER A 100 -20.34 2.28 -13.10
C SER A 100 -19.02 1.56 -12.98
N ASP A 101 -19.12 0.29 -12.59
CA ASP A 101 -18.41 -0.79 -13.26
C ASP A 101 -18.18 -0.44 -14.73
N ASN A 102 -16.92 -0.18 -15.09
CA ASN A 102 -16.47 -0.31 -16.46
C ASN A 102 -15.19 -1.14 -16.42
N GLU A 103 -15.39 -2.46 -16.53
CA GLU A 103 -14.34 -3.40 -16.90
C GLU A 103 -13.79 -2.97 -18.26
N ASP A 104 -12.65 -2.29 -18.22
CA ASP A 104 -11.84 -1.91 -19.37
C ASP A 104 -11.45 -3.18 -20.19
N PRO A 105 -11.99 -3.35 -21.41
CA PRO A 105 -11.70 -4.50 -22.27
C PRO A 105 -10.26 -4.55 -22.78
N GLU A 106 -9.46 -3.49 -22.58
CA GLU A 106 -8.05 -3.46 -23.02
C GLU A 106 -7.10 -4.22 -22.07
N LYS A 107 -7.43 -4.30 -20.76
CA LYS A 107 -6.61 -5.06 -19.81
C LYS A 107 -6.56 -6.56 -20.11
N LYS A 108 -7.65 -7.14 -20.64
CA LYS A 108 -7.71 -8.58 -20.98
C LYS A 108 -6.82 -8.93 -22.18
N LYS A 109 -6.64 -8.02 -23.16
CA LYS A 109 -5.74 -8.26 -24.30
C LYS A 109 -4.27 -8.20 -23.89
N LEU A 110 -3.90 -7.27 -23.01
CA LEU A 110 -2.50 -7.13 -22.57
C LEU A 110 -2.04 -8.33 -21.73
N LEU A 111 -2.91 -8.85 -20.85
CA LEU A 111 -2.61 -10.04 -20.04
C LEU A 111 -2.39 -11.28 -20.92
N ASN A 112 -3.27 -11.52 -21.88
CA ASN A 112 -3.20 -12.70 -22.73
C ASN A 112 -1.94 -12.70 -23.63
N GLN A 113 -1.48 -11.51 -24.04
CA GLN A 113 -0.25 -11.37 -24.81
C GLN A 113 1.01 -11.56 -23.96
N LEU A 114 0.96 -11.21 -22.67
CA LEU A 114 2.07 -11.41 -21.72
C LEU A 114 2.20 -12.88 -21.29
N GLU A 115 1.09 -13.59 -21.11
CA GLU A 115 1.09 -15.03 -20.76
C GLU A 115 1.69 -15.88 -21.89
N GLY A 116 1.44 -15.52 -23.16
CA GLY A 116 2.04 -16.21 -24.32
C GLY A 116 3.57 -16.09 -24.40
N ASN A 117 4.14 -14.98 -23.91
CA ASN A 117 5.60 -14.75 -23.96
C ASN A 117 6.35 -15.38 -22.77
N PHE A 118 5.70 -15.62 -21.64
CA PHE A 118 6.34 -16.21 -20.46
C PHE A 118 6.51 -17.74 -20.58
N PHE A 119 5.58 -18.43 -21.26
CA PHE A 119 5.61 -19.89 -21.37
C PHE A 119 6.64 -20.43 -22.38
N ILE A 120 7.07 -19.65 -23.37
CA ILE A 120 8.00 -20.13 -24.42
C ILE A 120 9.44 -20.26 -23.91
N GLN A 121 9.82 -19.55 -22.85
CA GLN A 121 11.21 -19.57 -22.36
C GLN A 121 11.52 -20.74 -21.40
N ASN A 122 10.51 -21.49 -20.95
CA ASN A 122 10.70 -22.59 -19.98
C ASN A 122 10.46 -24.00 -20.54
N PHE A 123 10.29 -24.19 -21.85
CA PHE A 123 10.07 -25.54 -22.43
C PHE A 123 11.22 -26.11 -23.27
N ASN A 124 12.24 -25.33 -23.64
CA ASN A 124 13.35 -25.83 -24.47
C ASN A 124 14.69 -25.94 -23.72
N MET A 125 14.70 -26.66 -22.59
CA MET A 125 15.96 -27.14 -22.01
C MET A 125 15.83 -28.47 -21.24
N THR A 126 15.01 -29.39 -21.74
CA THR A 126 15.06 -30.80 -21.32
C THR A 126 14.53 -31.68 -22.44
N ASN A 127 15.37 -31.94 -23.43
CA ASN A 127 15.45 -33.24 -24.08
C ASN A 127 16.81 -33.36 -24.78
N TYR A 128 17.37 -34.55 -24.66
CA TYR A 128 18.66 -35.03 -25.16
C TYR A 128 18.97 -34.64 -26.61
#